data_AF-A0A7C6AXI4-F1
#
_entry.id   AF-A0A7C6AXI4-F1
#
_cell.length_a   1.000
_cell.length_b   1.000
_cell.length_c   1.000
_cell.angle_alpha   90.00
_cell.angle_beta   90.00
_cell.angle_gamma   90.00
#
_symmetry.space_group_name_H-M   'P 1'
#
loop_
_entity.id
_entity.type
_entity.pdbx_description
1 polymer ?
#
loop_
_entity_poly.entity_id
_entity_poly.type
_entity_poly.pdbx_seq_one_letter_code
_entity_poly.pdbx_strand_id
1 'polypeptide(L)' 'MARLWGFFLISHGWTWFFWGIPLLSGENVWSYPNVVFIYLGGIGPPLAGIVMTALTKGRWGLGELWQRLFDIRR' A
#
# COMPACT_ATOMS: atom_id res chain seq x y z
N MET A 1 7.84 14.29 12.01
CA MET A 1 8.47 14.02 10.70
C MET A 1 8.83 12.55 10.46
N ALA A 2 9.53 11.84 11.36
CA ALA A 2 9.93 10.43 11.12
C ALA A 2 8.77 9.49 10.71
N ARG A 3 7.59 9.64 11.32
CA ARG A 3 6.40 8.84 10.97
C ARG A 3 5.84 9.10 9.57
N LEU A 4 5.95 10.34 9.08
CA LEU A 4 5.54 10.69 7.71
C LEU A 4 6.48 10.03 6.69
N TRP A 5 7.79 10.09 6.94
CA TRP A 5 8.77 9.41 6.12
C TRP A 5 8.59 7.89 6.12
N GLY A 6 8.26 7.28 7.26
CA GLY A 6 7.91 5.85 7.32
C GLY A 6 6.76 5.49 6.38
N PHE A 7 5.68 6.28 6.38
CA PHE A 7 4.56 6.09 5.47
C PHE A 7 4.98 6.22 4.01
N PHE A 8 5.73 7.28 3.66
CA PHE A 8 6.17 7.51 2.28
C PHE A 8 7.13 6.42 1.80
N LEU A 9 8.06 5.97 2.64
CA LEU A 9 9.00 4.90 2.32
C LEU A 9 8.28 3.58 2.06
N ILE A 10 7.32 3.20 2.90
CA ILE A 10 6.58 1.95 2.72
C ILE A 10 5.70 2.05 1.47
N SER A 11 4.93 3.13 1.32
CA SER A 11 4.02 3.30 0.19
C SER A 11 4.76 3.35 -1.14
N HIS A 12 5.76 4.23 -1.27
CA HIS A 12 6.51 4.41 -2.51
C HIS A 12 7.46 3.25 -2.75
N GLY A 13 8.13 2.74 -1.71
CA GLY A 13 9.03 1.60 -1.84
C GLY A 13 8.30 0.36 -2.35
N TRP A 14 7.12 0.06 -1.80
CA TRP A 14 6.29 -1.04 -2.27
C TRP A 14 5.81 -0.82 -3.70
N THR A 15 5.22 0.34 -3.99
CA THR A 15 4.67 0.64 -5.31
C THR A 15 5.74 0.60 -6.39
N TRP A 16 6.88 1.27 -6.20
CA TRP A 16 7.96 1.30 -7.19
C TRP A 16 8.69 -0.03 -7.33
N PHE A 17 8.80 -0.83 -6.27
CA PHE A 17 9.34 -2.18 -6.36
C PHE A 17 8.53 -3.03 -7.35
N PHE A 18 7.20 -3.02 -7.24
CA PHE A 18 6.35 -3.80 -8.14
C PHE A 18 6.18 -3.16 -9.51
N TRP A 19 5.99 -1.85 -9.61
CA TRP A 19 5.82 -1.16 -10.89
C TRP A 19 7.12 -1.06 -11.71
N GLY A 20 8.27 -1.17 -11.06
CA GLY A 20 9.55 -1.27 -11.75
C GLY A 20 9.64 -2.50 -12.67
N ILE A 21 9.00 -3.62 -12.30
CA ILE A 21 9.04 -4.87 -13.08
C ILE A 21 8.41 -4.68 -14.48
N PRO A 22 7.13 -4.28 -14.63
CA PRO A 22 6.54 -4.05 -15.94
C PRO A 22 7.13 -2.82 -16.66
N LEU A 23 7.68 -1.85 -15.91
CA LEU A 23 8.40 -0.73 -16.52
C LEU A 23 9.68 -1.21 -17.24
N LEU A 24 10.40 -2.15 -16.63
CA LEU A 24 11.64 -2.71 -17.20
C LEU A 24 11.38 -3.73 -18.31
N SER A 25 10.20 -4.35 -18.37
CA SER A 25 9.87 -5.28 -19.46
C SER A 25 9.65 -4.56 -20.80
N GLY A 26 9.26 -3.28 -20.78
CA GLY A 26 8.97 -2.50 -21.99
C GLY A 26 7.70 -2.94 -22.74
N GLU A 27 6.98 -3.93 -22.20
CA GLU A 27 5.73 -4.43 -22.76
C GLU A 27 4.52 -3.65 -22.24
N ASN A 28 3.33 -3.96 -22.76
CA ASN A 28 2.10 -3.38 -22.26
C ASN A 28 1.90 -3.75 -20.78
N VAL A 29 1.78 -2.73 -19.93
CA VAL A 29 1.59 -2.89 -18.47
C VAL A 29 0.26 -3.55 -18.09
N TRP A 30 -0.72 -3.52 -18.99
CA TRP A 30 -2.04 -4.12 -18.80
C TRP A 30 -2.14 -5.55 -19.34
N SER A 31 -1.11 -6.04 -20.02
CA SER A 31 -1.05 -7.43 -20.49
C SER A 31 -0.57 -8.36 -19.38
N TYR A 32 -0.97 -9.63 -19.45
CA TYR A 32 -0.42 -10.66 -18.57
C TYR A 32 1.06 -10.93 -18.94
N PRO A 33 1.99 -11.02 -17.97
CA PRO A 33 1.78 -11.01 -16.51
C PRO A 33 1.87 -9.62 -15.85
N ASN A 34 2.26 -8.58 -16.58
CA ASN A 34 2.51 -7.22 -16.08
C ASN A 34 1.36 -6.63 -15.25
N VAL A 35 0.12 -6.90 -15.66
CA VAL A 35 -1.09 -6.41 -14.97
C VAL A 35 -1.15 -6.85 -13.50
N VAL A 36 -0.61 -8.02 -13.16
CA VAL A 36 -0.55 -8.51 -11.77
C VAL A 36 0.35 -7.60 -10.93
N PHE A 37 1.52 -7.22 -11.46
CA PHE A 37 2.45 -6.33 -10.79
C PHE A 37 1.89 -4.91 -10.64
N ILE A 38 1.08 -4.44 -11.60
CA ILE A 38 0.38 -3.16 -11.48
C ILE A 38 -0.58 -3.16 -10.29
N TYR A 39 -1.43 -4.20 -10.15
CA TYR A 39 -2.33 -4.31 -9.01
C TYR A 39 -1.59 -4.48 -7.67
N LEU A 40 -0.52 -5.29 -7.64
CA LEU A 40 0.31 -5.44 -6.45
C LEU A 40 0.99 -4.13 -6.05
N GLY A 41 1.50 -3.34 -6.99
CA GLY A 41 2.05 -2.02 -6.68
C GLY A 41 0.99 -1.03 -6.21
N GLY A 42 -0.24 -1.13 -6.73
CA GLY A 42 -1.37 -0.27 -6.37
C GLY A 42 -1.83 -0.37 -4.92
N ILE A 43 -1.56 -1.49 -4.25
CA ILE A 43 -1.89 -1.67 -2.82
C ILE A 43 -0.85 -1.04 -1.86
N GLY A 44 0.18 -0.38 -2.37
CA GLY A 44 1.24 0.26 -1.55
C GLY A 44 0.73 1.25 -0.50
N PRO A 45 -0.09 2.26 -0.86
CA PRO A 45 -0.66 3.21 0.10
C PRO A 45 -1.53 2.58 1.19
N PRO A 46 -2.52 1.70 0.90
CA PRO A 46 -3.30 1.07 1.97
C PRO A 46 -2.43 0.15 2.85
N LEU A 47 -1.47 -0.57 2.26
CA LEU A 47 -0.51 -1.37 3.03
C LEU A 47 0.31 -0.50 3.99
N ALA A 48 0.82 0.64 3.51
CA ALA A 48 1.55 1.59 4.34
C ALA A 48 0.68 2.14 5.48
N GLY A 49 -0.60 2.42 5.22
CA GLY A 49 -1.56 2.86 6.25
C GLY A 49 -1.76 1.80 7.34
N ILE A 50 -1.94 0.54 6.95
CA ILE A 50 -2.10 -0.59 7.89
C ILE A 50 -0.82 -0.78 8.71
N VAL A 51 0.35 -0.86 8.06
CA VAL A 51 1.64 -1.07 8.74
C VAL A 51 1.93 0.08 9.71
N MET A 52 1.75 1.33 9.28
CA MET A 52 1.97 2.49 10.14
C MET A 52 0.99 2.54 11.31
N THR A 53 -0.27 2.15 11.11
CA THR A 53 -1.25 2.04 12.19
C THR A 53 -0.84 0.98 13.21
N ALA A 54 -0.41 -0.19 12.75
CA ALA A 54 0.09 -1.26 13.61
C ALA A 54 1.31 -0.80 14.42
N LEU A 55 2.27 -0.12 13.79
CA LEU A 55 3.50 0.36 14.44
C LEU A 55 3.26 1.51 15.43
N THR A 56 2.25 2.35 15.21
CA THR A 56 2.02 3.56 16.04
C THR A 56 0.94 3.41 17.10
N LYS A 57 -0.10 2.62 16.83
CA LYS A 57 -1.27 2.44 17.69
C LYS A 57 -1.54 0.98 18.07
N GLY A 58 -0.74 0.03 17.56
CA GLY A 58 -0.89 -1.38 17.87
C GLY A 58 -2.22 -1.98 17.39
N ARG A 59 -2.61 -3.11 18.01
CA ARG A 59 -3.82 -3.86 17.64
C ARG A 59 -5.11 -3.07 17.83
N TRP A 60 -5.17 -2.20 18.84
CA TRP A 60 -6.32 -1.33 19.08
C TRP A 60 -6.53 -0.35 17.92
N GLY A 61 -5.45 0.27 17.44
CA GLY A 61 -5.52 1.18 16.29
C GLY A 61 -5.98 0.50 15.00
N LEU A 62 -5.60 -0.77 14.80
CA LEU A 62 -6.11 -1.54 13.66
C LEU A 62 -7.61 -1.82 13.77
N GLY A 63 -8.11 -2.10 14.97
CA GLY A 63 -9.54 -2.24 15.22
C GLY A 63 -10.32 -0.96 14.96
N GLU A 64 -9.80 0.19 15.40
CA GLU A 64 -10.38 1.51 15.12
C GLU A 64 -10.39 1.81 13.61
N LEU A 65 -9.30 1.51 12.90
CA LEU A 65 -9.21 1.67 11.45
C LEU A 65 -10.24 0.78 10.73
N TRP A 66 -10.38 -0.47 11.15
CA TRP A 66 -11.37 -1.39 10.60
C TRP A 66 -12.80 -0.88 10.82
N GLN A 67 -13.12 -0.45 12.04
CA GLN A 67 -14.42 0.15 12.32
C GLN A 67 -14.69 1.36 11.42
N ARG A 68 -13.72 2.24 11.22
CA ARG A 68 -13.86 3.40 10.32
C ARG A 68 -14.08 3.04 8.85
N LEU A 69 -13.55 1.91 8.39
CA LEU A 69 -13.69 1.46 7.00
C LEU A 69 -15.04 0.79 6.73
N PHE A 70 -15.59 0.07 7.72
CA PHE A 70 -16.78 -0.78 7.53
C PHE A 70 -18.03 -0.28 8.25
N ASP A 71 -17.91 0.61 9.23
CA ASP A 71 -19.06 1.22 9.89
C ASP A 71 -19.58 2.41 9.09
N ILE A 72 -20.51 2.11 8.18
CA ILE A 72 -21.18 3.08 7.30
C ILE A 72 -22.18 3.96 8.09
N ARG A 73 -22.53 3.58 9.33
CA ARG A 73 -23.56 4.26 10.14
C ARG A 73 -23.00 5.37 11.04
N ARG A 74 -21.73 5.71 10.89
CA ARG A 74 -21.13 6.90 11.52
C ARG A 74 -21.08 8.07 10.54
#